data_AF-A0A9E5NEK3-F1
#
_entry.id   AF-A0A9E5NEK3-F1
#
_cell.length_a   1.000
_cell.length_b   1.000
_cell.length_c   1.000
_cell.angle_alpha   90.00
_cell.angle_beta   90.00
_cell.angle_gamma   90.00
#
_symmetry.space_group_name_H-M   'P 1'
#
loop_
_entity.id
_entity.type
_entity.pdbx_description
1 polymer ?
#
loop_
_entity_poly.entity_id
_entity_poly.type
_entity_poly.pdbx_seq_one_letter_code
_entity_poly.pdbx_strand_id
1 'polypeptide(L)' 'SVIYAGDDQTDLDAFRAIHRWGLQEDRYALAIGIVSGEMPPGLIQEADLTVEGVEGMAGFLAMLVETLSRRA' A
#
# COMPACT_ATOMS: atom_id res chain seq x y z
N SER A 1 0.06 6.14 -11.79
CA SER A 1 -0.13 5.13 -10.73
C SER A 1 0.07 5.77 -9.37
N VAL A 2 -0.55 5.21 -8.32
CA VAL A 2 -0.41 5.64 -6.92
C VAL A 2 -0.18 4.40 -6.06
N ILE A 3 0.72 4.53 -5.08
CA ILE A 3 0.88 3.57 -3.99
C ILE A 3 0.63 4.33 -2.70
N TYR A 4 -0.23 3.80 -1.83
CA TYR A 4 -0.48 4.34 -0.50
C TYR A 4 -0.20 3.24 0.52
N ALA A 5 0.56 3.57 1.57
CA ALA A 5 0.91 2.63 2.63
C ALA A 5 0.58 3.24 4.00
N GLY A 6 -0.02 2.44 4.89
CA GLY A 6 -0.46 2.90 6.21
C GLY A 6 -0.84 1.75 7.15
N ASP A 7 -0.94 2.03 8.44
CA ASP A 7 -1.20 1.07 9.51
C ASP A 7 -2.35 1.44 10.45
N ASP A 8 -3.00 2.59 10.32
CA ASP A 8 -3.98 3.04 11.31
C ASP A 8 -5.44 3.05 10.80
N GLN A 9 -6.35 3.48 11.67
CA GLN A 9 -7.78 3.58 11.36
C GLN A 9 -8.08 4.60 10.24
N THR A 10 -7.28 5.66 10.12
CA THR A 10 -7.47 6.72 9.12
C THR A 10 -7.04 6.27 7.73
N ASP A 11 -6.09 5.35 7.66
CA ASP A 11 -5.60 4.78 6.40
C ASP A 11 -6.65 3.97 5.66
N LEU A 12 -7.65 3.40 6.34
CA LEU A 12 -8.76 2.70 5.69
C LEU A 12 -9.54 3.61 4.72
N ASP A 13 -9.74 4.88 5.10
CA ASP A 13 -10.45 5.82 4.23
C ASP A 13 -9.57 6.25 3.05
N ALA A 14 -8.24 6.31 3.25
CA ALA A 14 -7.29 6.54 2.19
C ALA A 14 -7.25 5.38 1.19
N PHE A 15 -7.25 4.12 1.67
CA PHE A 15 -7.30 2.92 0.81
C PHE A 15 -8.54 2.96 -0.09
N ARG A 16 -9.71 3.16 0.51
CA ARG A 16 -10.97 3.30 -0.25
C ARG A 16 -10.94 4.45 -1.25
N ALA A 17 -10.29 5.56 -0.90
CA ALA A 17 -10.16 6.71 -1.79
C ALA A 17 -9.25 6.40 -3.00
N ILE A 18 -8.09 5.78 -2.78
CA ILE A 18 -7.18 5.44 -3.88
C ILE A 18 -7.74 4.31 -4.75
N HIS A 19 -8.50 3.38 -4.18
CA HIS A 19 -9.22 2.37 -4.96
C HIS A 19 -10.25 3.00 -5.88
N ARG A 20 -11.10 3.91 -5.36
CA ARG A 20 -12.04 4.66 -6.21
C ARG A 20 -11.33 5.46 -7.30
N TRP A 21 -10.18 6.05 -6.98
CA TRP A 21 -9.35 6.77 -7.96
C TRP A 21 -8.76 5.84 -9.03
N GLY A 22 -8.36 4.63 -8.64
CA GLY A 22 -7.80 3.60 -9.52
C GLY A 22 -8.81 2.95 -10.47
N LEU A 23 -10.11 3.07 -10.20
CA LEU A 23 -11.18 2.61 -11.10
C LEU A 23 -11.32 3.46 -12.37
N GLN A 24 -10.64 4.61 -12.46
CA GLN A 24 -10.68 5.48 -13.64
C GLN A 24 -9.70 4.97 -14.72
N GLU A 25 -10.03 5.20 -15.99
CA GLU A 25 -9.21 4.74 -17.13
C GLU A 25 -7.75 5.21 -17.02
N ASP A 26 -6.83 4.31 -17.40
CA ASP A 26 -5.37 4.49 -17.36
C ASP A 26 -4.80 4.85 -15.98
N ARG A 27 -5.46 4.42 -14.89
CA ARG A 27 -4.97 4.56 -13.52
C ARG A 27 -4.73 3.22 -12.85
N TYR A 28 -3.73 3.20 -11.99
CA TYR A 28 -3.35 2.04 -11.18
C TYR A 28 -3.14 2.51 -9.75
N ALA A 29 -3.81 1.87 -8.80
CA ALA A 29 -3.69 2.13 -7.39
C ALA A 29 -3.25 0.86 -6.66
N LEU A 30 -2.47 1.02 -5.59
CA LEU A 30 -2.04 -0.07 -4.72
C LEU A 30 -2.09 0.41 -3.26
N ALA A 31 -2.92 -0.24 -2.45
CA ALA A 31 -3.02 -0.05 -1.00
C ALA A 31 -2.15 -1.09 -0.29
N ILE A 32 -1.22 -0.63 0.54
CA ILE A 32 -0.30 -1.48 1.32
C ILE A 32 -0.59 -1.30 2.79
N GLY A 33 -1.02 -2.37 3.44
CA GLY A 33 -1.20 -2.41 4.88
C GLY A 33 0.12 -2.66 5.60
N ILE A 34 0.49 -1.82 6.56
CA ILE A 34 1.64 -2.07 7.42
C ILE A 34 1.13 -2.75 8.70
N VAL A 35 1.58 -3.96 8.96
CA VAL A 35 1.23 -4.70 10.17
C VAL A 35 1.96 -4.05 11.35
N SER A 36 1.18 -3.51 12.28
CA SER A 36 1.67 -2.85 13.48
C SER A 36 0.71 -3.07 14.65
N GLY A 37 1.07 -2.59 15.85
CA GLY A 37 0.18 -2.60 17.02
C GLY A 37 -1.01 -1.64 16.91
N GLU A 38 -0.97 -0.72 15.94
CA GLU A 38 -2.03 0.27 15.68
C GLU A 38 -3.03 -0.22 14.62
N MET A 39 -2.73 -1.38 14.00
CA MET A 39 -3.52 -1.97 12.93
C MET A 39 -4.97 -2.29 13.34
N PRO A 40 -5.98 -1.67 12.72
CA PRO A 40 -7.37 -2.03 12.97
C PRO A 40 -7.68 -3.39 12.31
N PRO A 41 -8.62 -4.18 12.87
CA PRO A 41 -8.98 -5.49 12.31
C PRO A 41 -9.42 -5.48 10.84
N GLY A 42 -9.91 -4.34 10.34
CA GLY A 42 -10.37 -4.17 8.96
C GLY A 42 -9.25 -3.88 7.94
N LEU A 43 -8.02 -3.60 8.36
CA LEU A 43 -6.94 -3.17 7.47
C LEU A 43 -6.55 -4.23 6.45
N ILE A 44 -6.48 -5.50 6.87
CA ILE A 44 -6.16 -6.63 5.99
C ILE A 44 -7.21 -6.81 4.88
N GLN A 45 -8.45 -6.40 5.12
CA GLN A 45 -9.55 -6.58 4.15
C GLN A 45 -9.54 -5.51 3.06
N GLU A 46 -9.03 -4.32 3.39
CA GLU A 46 -9.00 -3.16 2.50
C GLU A 46 -7.62 -2.97 1.83
N ALA A 47 -6.55 -3.59 2.36
CA ALA A 47 -5.24 -3.58 1.74
C ALA A 47 -5.13 -4.60 0.60
N ASP A 48 -4.42 -4.26 -0.47
CA ASP A 48 -4.12 -5.18 -1.57
C ASP A 48 -3.00 -6.16 -1.19
N LEU A 49 -2.09 -5.72 -0.31
CA LEU A 49 -1.03 -6.53 0.29
C LEU A 49 -0.63 -5.96 1.65
N THR A 50 0.00 -6.80 2.47
CA THR A 50 0.52 -6.40 3.78
C THR A 50 2.03 -6.59 3.89
N VAL A 51 2.67 -5.76 4.72
CA VAL A 51 4.10 -5.85 5.06
C VAL A 51 4.28 -5.78 6.57
N GLU A 52 5.30 -6.45 7.07
CA GLU A 52 5.60 -6.48 8.51
C GLU A 52 6.36 -5.21 8.94
N GLY A 53 5.66 -4.29 9.60
CA GLY A 53 6.22 -3.05 10.12
C GLY A 53 6.94 -2.16 9.09
N VAL A 54 7.67 -1.18 9.62
CA VAL A 54 8.46 -0.22 8.82
C VAL A 54 9.56 -0.93 8.03
N GLU A 55 10.14 -1.99 8.60
CA GLU A 55 11.22 -2.77 7.98
C GLU A 55 10.72 -3.49 6.71
N GLY A 56 9.53 -4.10 6.76
CA GLY A 56 8.88 -4.69 5.60
C GLY A 56 8.60 -3.65 4.51
N MET A 57 8.14 -2.45 4.88
CA MET A 57 7.90 -1.37 3.92
C MET A 57 9.21 -0.88 3.27
N ALA A 58 10.29 -0.73 4.05
CA ALA A 58 11.59 -0.36 3.51
C ALA A 58 12.12 -1.43 2.51
N GLY A 59 11.93 -2.71 2.82
CA GLY A 59 12.26 -3.82 1.93
C GLY A 59 11.45 -3.78 0.63
N PHE A 60 10.15 -3.50 0.71
CA PHE A 60 9.29 -3.33 -0.47
C PHE A 60 9.78 -2.19 -1.37
N LEU A 61 10.10 -1.02 -0.80
CA LEU A 61 10.61 0.13 -1.56
C LEU A 61 11.96 -0.17 -2.23
N ALA A 62 12.86 -0.85 -1.52
CA ALA A 62 14.15 -1.26 -2.09
C ALA A 62 13.96 -2.20 -3.29
N MET A 63 13.09 -3.21 -3.16
CA MET A 63 12.74 -4.13 -4.24
C MET A 63 12.11 -3.39 -5.44
N LEU A 64 11.23 -2.43 -5.17
CA LEU A 64 10.59 -1.63 -6.21
C LEU A 64 11.63 -0.83 -7.01
N VAL A 65 12.55 -0.14 -6.33
CA VAL A 65 13.64 0.60 -6.98
C VAL A 65 14.50 -0.34 -7.82
N GLU A 66 14.94 -1.46 -7.25
CA GLU A 66 15.79 -2.43 -7.95
C GLU A 66 15.10 -2.99 -9.20
N THR A 67 13.80 -3.28 -9.11
CA THR A 67 12.99 -3.78 -10.23
C THR A 67 12.85 -2.74 -11.32
N LEU A 68 12.62 -1.47 -10.97
CA LEU A 68 12.51 -0.38 -11.94
C LEU A 68 13.85 -0.09 -12.62
N SER A 69 14.96 -0.12 -11.88
CA SER A 69 16.30 0.08 -12.44
C SER A 69 16.73 -1.02 -13.41
N ARG A 70 16.23 -2.25 -13.26
CA ARG A 70 16.49 -3.35 -14.20
C ARG A 70 15.67 -3.29 -15.48
N ARG A 71 14.61 -2.49 -15.50
CA ARG A 71 13.69 -2.35 -16.65
C ARG A 71 13.94 -1.09 -17.48
N ALA A 72 14.80 -0.19 -17.00
CA ALA A 72 15.25 1.01 -17.71
C ALA A 72 16.47 0.70 -18.58
#